data_AF-A0A0D2M1L5-F1
#
_entry.id   AF-A0A0D2M1L5-F1
#
_cell.length_a   1.000
_cell.length_b   1.000
_cell.length_c   1.000
_cell.angle_alpha   90.00
_cell.angle_beta   90.00
_cell.angle_gamma   90.00
#
_symmetry.space_group_name_H-M   'P 1'
#
loop_
_entity.id
_entity.type
_entity.pdbx_description
1 polymer ?
#
loop_
_entity_poly.entity_id
_entity_poly.type
_entity_poly.pdbx_seq_one_letter_code
_entity_poly.pdbx_strand_id
1 'polypeptide(L)'
;MGATEDGRADLKTALRLCDSVALDGADDVDELRDWLGFPYPSGYMLNGNGELPAFPMRVACEALVGPPPSGANGGDLELLSALADAVGVFYNYTKELECFDPGFGPNPETDEDGNFWDYQWWGRGA
;
A
#
# COMPACT_ATOMS: atom_id res chain seq x y z
N MET A 1 14.21 15.46 8.46
CA MET A 1 15.41 14.87 7.84
C MET A 1 15.70 15.47 6.47
N GLY A 2 14.74 15.67 5.56
CA GLY A 2 15.03 16.28 4.24
C GLY A 2 15.42 17.78 4.21
N ALA A 3 15.10 18.54 5.27
CA ALA A 3 15.29 20.00 5.29
C ALA A 3 16.75 20.48 5.42
N THR A 4 17.68 19.60 5.82
CA THR A 4 19.09 19.94 5.99
C THR A 4 19.97 19.05 5.12
N GLU A 5 21.13 19.55 4.71
CA GLU A 5 22.10 18.77 3.92
C GLU A 5 22.57 17.52 4.68
N ASP A 6 22.92 17.68 5.96
CA ASP A 6 23.28 16.55 6.84
C ASP A 6 22.16 15.51 6.93
N GLY A 7 20.90 15.95 7.06
CA GLY A 7 19.77 15.04 7.13
C GLY A 7 19.49 14.31 5.82
N ARG A 8 19.83 14.89 4.67
CA ARG A 8 19.80 14.21 3.37
C ARG A 8 20.98 13.23 3.20
N ALA A 9 22.16 13.54 3.74
CA ALA A 9 23.29 12.61 3.78
C ALA A 9 23.01 11.38 4.67
N ASP A 10 22.36 11.60 5.81
CA ASP A 10 21.88 10.52 6.68
C ASP A 10 20.88 9.60 5.94
N LEU A 11 19.95 10.19 5.18
CA LEU A 11 19.00 9.43 4.35
C LEU A 11 19.70 8.58 3.29
N LYS A 12 20.68 9.14 2.56
CA LYS A 12 21.48 8.36 1.59
C LYS A 12 22.13 7.14 2.24
N THR A 13 22.74 7.34 3.40
CA THR A 13 23.46 6.29 4.12
C THR A 13 22.52 5.21 4.66
N ALA A 14 21.45 5.62 5.35
CA ALA A 14 20.51 4.70 5.98
C ALA A 14 19.76 3.83 4.95
N LEU A 15 19.37 4.43 3.82
CA LEU A 15 18.66 3.75 2.73
C LEU A 15 19.60 3.07 1.73
N ARG A 16 20.92 3.20 1.91
CA ARG A 16 21.95 2.63 1.03
C ARG A 16 21.76 3.05 -0.43
N LEU A 17 21.44 4.33 -0.65
CA LEU A 17 21.23 4.87 -2.00
C LEU A 17 22.56 4.94 -2.74
N CYS A 18 22.54 4.66 -4.04
CA CYS A 18 23.70 4.86 -4.90
C CYS A 18 24.11 6.34 -4.90
N ASP A 19 25.40 6.61 -5.08
CA ASP A 19 25.93 7.99 -5.15
C ASP A 19 25.26 8.83 -6.25
N SER A 20 24.77 8.17 -7.31
CA SER A 20 24.07 8.78 -8.44
C SER A 20 22.67 9.31 -8.12
N VAL A 21 22.08 8.96 -6.98
CA VAL A 21 20.76 9.46 -6.59
C VAL A 21 20.91 10.88 -6.07
N ALA A 22 20.28 11.87 -6.72
CA ALA A 22 20.26 13.24 -6.24
C ALA A 22 19.35 13.35 -5.00
N LEU A 23 19.85 14.03 -3.96
CA LEU A 23 19.08 14.42 -2.77
C LEU A 23 19.58 15.80 -2.35
N ASP A 24 19.42 16.75 -3.27
CA ASP A 24 19.99 18.09 -3.20
C ASP A 24 19.00 19.06 -2.53
N GLY A 25 17.70 18.76 -2.60
CA GLY A 25 16.61 19.56 -2.04
C GLY A 25 15.55 18.77 -1.28
N ALA A 26 14.55 19.49 -0.78
CA ALA A 26 13.39 18.89 -0.12
C ALA A 26 12.51 18.10 -1.11
N ASP A 27 12.38 18.60 -2.34
CA ASP A 27 11.58 17.96 -3.39
C ASP A 27 12.11 16.56 -3.73
N ASP A 28 13.44 16.37 -3.82
CA ASP A 28 14.04 15.05 -4.03
C ASP A 28 13.72 14.05 -2.91
N VAL A 29 13.55 14.55 -1.68
CA VAL A 29 13.19 13.74 -0.51
C VAL A 29 11.72 13.34 -0.57
N ASP A 30 10.85 14.19 -1.12
CA ASP A 30 9.45 13.87 -1.34
C ASP A 30 9.31 12.83 -2.47
N GLU A 31 10.06 12.94 -3.57
CA GLU A 31 10.11 11.90 -4.61
C GLU A 31 10.65 10.57 -4.07
N LEU A 32 11.70 10.60 -3.24
CA LEU A 32 12.23 9.42 -2.58
C LEU A 32 11.20 8.78 -1.63
N ARG A 33 10.41 9.60 -0.92
CA ARG A 33 9.31 9.10 -0.07
C ARG A 33 8.25 8.41 -0.89
N ASP A 34 7.87 8.98 -2.02
CA ASP A 34 6.89 8.38 -2.93
C ASP A 34 7.42 7.04 -3.46
N TRP A 35 8.72 6.97 -3.80
CA TRP A 35 9.36 5.73 -4.24
C TRP A 35 9.40 4.64 -3.15
N LEU A 36 9.64 5.00 -1.89
CA LEU A 36 9.64 4.06 -0.76
C LEU A 36 8.24 3.53 -0.40
N GLY A 37 7.19 4.09 -1.03
CA GLY A 37 5.78 3.81 -0.73
C GLY A 37 5.25 4.70 0.38
N PHE A 38 3.95 5.02 0.33
CA PHE A 38 3.27 6.02 1.17
C PHE A 38 3.64 5.94 2.68
N PRO A 39 4.57 6.77 3.20
CA PRO A 39 5.02 6.72 4.60
C PRO A 39 4.10 7.52 5.54
N TYR A 40 2.90 7.86 5.08
CA TYR A 40 1.87 8.64 5.75
C TYR A 40 0.49 8.12 5.35
N PRO A 41 -0.58 8.39 6.14
CA PRO A 41 -1.93 8.03 5.75
C PRO A 41 -2.33 8.70 4.44
N SER A 42 -2.89 7.95 3.50
CA SER A 42 -3.19 8.45 2.17
C SER A 42 -4.43 7.81 1.58
N GLY A 43 -5.29 8.64 0.98
CA GLY A 43 -6.46 8.20 0.22
C GLY A 43 -6.20 8.01 -1.28
N TYR A 44 -4.95 8.12 -1.75
CA TYR A 44 -4.61 8.08 -3.17
C TYR A 44 -5.17 6.84 -3.89
N MET A 45 -4.96 5.65 -3.33
CA MET A 45 -5.45 4.39 -3.94
C MET A 45 -6.95 4.15 -3.71
N LEU A 46 -7.61 4.99 -2.91
CA LEU A 46 -9.04 4.92 -2.60
C LEU A 46 -9.84 6.05 -3.26
N ASN A 47 -9.23 6.79 -4.19
CA ASN A 47 -9.84 7.95 -4.85
C ASN A 47 -10.41 8.99 -3.86
N GLY A 48 -9.80 9.10 -2.67
CA GLY A 48 -10.20 10.05 -1.63
C GLY A 48 -11.37 9.61 -0.73
N ASN A 49 -11.92 8.40 -0.90
CA ASN A 49 -13.04 7.89 -0.08
C ASN A 49 -12.66 7.47 1.34
N GLY A 50 -11.37 7.52 1.68
CA GLY A 50 -10.84 7.20 2.99
C GLY A 50 -9.33 7.27 2.98
N GLU A 51 -8.69 6.79 4.05
CA GLU A 51 -7.23 6.76 4.13
C GLU A 51 -6.76 5.35 4.43
N LEU A 52 -5.77 4.91 3.65
CA LEU A 52 -4.92 3.78 4.02
C LEU A 52 -3.90 4.25 5.06
N PRO A 53 -3.48 3.37 5.98
CA PRO A 53 -2.49 3.74 6.99
C PRO A 53 -1.11 3.99 6.36
N ALA A 54 -0.25 4.69 7.10
CA ALA A 54 1.15 4.84 6.72
C ALA A 54 1.84 3.48 6.57
N PHE A 55 2.56 3.27 5.47
CA PHE A 55 3.15 1.99 5.07
C PHE A 55 2.11 0.85 5.04
N PRO A 56 1.09 0.93 4.18
CA PRO A 56 -0.04 0.00 4.21
C PRO A 56 0.38 -1.45 3.98
N MET A 57 1.43 -1.70 3.19
CA MET A 57 2.01 -3.04 3.03
C MET A 57 2.60 -3.59 4.32
N ARG A 58 3.22 -2.76 5.18
CA ARG A 58 3.72 -3.22 6.48
C ARG A 58 2.56 -3.62 7.37
N VAL A 59 1.49 -2.82 7.40
CA VAL A 59 0.27 -3.14 8.17
C VAL A 59 -0.38 -4.44 7.69
N ALA A 60 -0.45 -4.65 6.37
CA ALA A 60 -0.95 -5.90 5.81
C ALA A 60 -0.06 -7.11 6.17
N CYS A 61 1.27 -6.94 6.16
CA CYS A 61 2.19 -7.99 6.62
C CYS A 61 2.06 -8.26 8.13
N GLU A 62 1.84 -7.24 8.96
CA GLU A 62 1.60 -7.42 10.40
C GLU A 62 0.35 -8.26 10.67
N ALA A 63 -0.71 -8.12 9.85
CA ALA A 63 -1.89 -8.97 9.89
C ALA A 63 -1.58 -10.44 9.51
N LEU A 64 -0.66 -10.67 8.57
CA LEU A 64 -0.24 -12.02 8.16
C LEU A 64 0.65 -12.73 9.19
N VAL A 65 1.48 -12.00 9.94
CA VAL A 65 2.49 -12.55 10.87
C VAL A 65 1.90 -12.82 12.26
N GLY A 66 0.59 -13.07 12.34
CA GLY A 66 -0.07 -13.49 13.58
C GLY A 66 0.58 -14.73 14.24
N PRO A 67 0.15 -15.09 15.48
CA PRO A 67 0.74 -16.21 16.21
C PRO A 67 0.75 -17.49 15.34
N PRO A 68 1.80 -18.32 15.45
CA PRO A 68 1.97 -19.48 14.58
C PRO A 68 0.76 -20.42 14.70
N PRO A 69 0.33 -21.01 13.59
CA PRO A 69 -0.93 -21.73 13.54
C PRO A 69 -0.99 -22.93 14.50
N SER A 70 -2.17 -23.10 15.12
CA SER A 70 -2.43 -24.11 16.15
C SER A 70 -2.78 -25.46 15.51
N GLY A 71 -1.77 -26.19 15.03
CA GLY A 71 -1.91 -27.60 14.63
C GLY A 71 -2.02 -27.89 13.13
N ALA A 72 -1.87 -29.16 12.76
CA ALA A 72 -1.57 -29.64 11.41
C ALA A 72 -2.66 -29.40 10.35
N ASN A 73 -3.92 -29.17 10.76
CA ASN A 73 -5.04 -28.84 9.86
C ASN A 73 -5.70 -27.49 10.20
N GLY A 74 -5.30 -26.85 11.31
CA GLY A 74 -5.78 -25.52 11.70
C GLY A 74 -5.05 -24.40 10.96
N GLY A 75 -3.82 -24.67 10.50
CA GLY A 75 -2.97 -23.64 9.95
C GLY A 75 -3.38 -23.06 8.61
N ASP A 76 -4.01 -23.83 7.72
CA ASP A 76 -4.42 -23.29 6.41
C ASP A 76 -5.61 -22.34 6.53
N LEU A 77 -6.60 -22.67 7.37
CA LEU A 77 -7.74 -21.78 7.64
C LEU A 77 -7.31 -20.54 8.45
N GLU A 78 -6.41 -20.71 9.41
CA GLU A 78 -5.80 -19.57 10.14
C GLU A 78 -5.01 -18.67 9.18
N LEU A 79 -4.27 -19.23 8.23
CA LEU A 79 -3.55 -18.47 7.21
C LEU A 79 -4.50 -17.73 6.26
N LEU A 80 -5.59 -18.37 5.82
CA LEU A 80 -6.61 -17.72 5.00
C LEU A 80 -7.34 -16.60 5.76
N SER A 81 -7.58 -16.77 7.06
CA SER A 81 -8.12 -15.72 7.91
C SER A 81 -7.15 -14.54 8.03
N ALA A 82 -5.86 -14.80 8.25
CA ALA A 82 -4.84 -13.76 8.31
C ALA A 82 -4.68 -13.04 6.95
N LEU A 83 -4.84 -13.77 5.83
CA LEU A 83 -4.89 -13.19 4.50
C LEU A 83 -6.11 -12.28 4.32
N ALA A 84 -7.28 -12.68 4.85
CA ALA A 84 -8.47 -11.84 4.83
C ALA A 84 -8.25 -10.53 5.62
N ASP A 85 -7.58 -10.59 6.78
CA ASP A 85 -7.22 -9.41 7.58
C ASP A 85 -6.24 -8.49 6.82
N ALA A 86 -5.26 -9.07 6.11
CA ALA A 86 -4.30 -8.34 5.30
C ALA A 86 -4.96 -7.61 4.11
N VAL A 87 -5.84 -8.32 3.39
CA VAL A 87 -6.65 -7.75 2.29
C VAL A 87 -7.59 -6.66 2.81
N GLY A 88 -8.09 -6.82 4.05
CA GLY A 88 -8.93 -5.85 4.75
C GLY A 88 -8.28 -4.47 4.94
N VAL A 89 -6.95 -4.36 4.95
CA VAL A 89 -6.27 -3.05 4.97
C VAL A 89 -6.67 -2.18 3.78
N PHE A 90 -6.88 -2.80 2.62
CA PHE A 90 -7.28 -2.10 1.39
C PHE A 90 -8.80 -2.13 1.17
N TYR A 91 -9.41 -3.32 1.23
CA TYR A 91 -10.83 -3.48 0.91
C TYR A 91 -11.78 -3.03 2.03
N ASN A 92 -11.37 -3.16 3.30
CA ASN A 92 -12.17 -2.78 4.45
C ASN A 92 -11.54 -1.61 5.22
N TYR A 93 -11.08 -0.59 4.51
CA TYR A 93 -10.44 0.59 5.10
C TYR A 93 -11.36 1.35 6.07
N THR A 94 -12.69 1.26 5.88
CA THR A 94 -13.70 1.82 6.79
C THR A 94 -13.94 0.98 8.05
N LYS A 95 -13.56 -0.31 8.00
CA LYS A 95 -13.87 -1.34 9.01
C LYS A 95 -15.37 -1.64 9.19
N GLU A 96 -16.17 -1.34 8.17
CA GLU A 96 -17.63 -1.55 8.20
C GLU A 96 -18.07 -2.77 7.36
N LEU A 97 -17.20 -3.33 6.51
CA LEU A 97 -17.53 -4.51 5.71
C LEU A 97 -17.54 -5.78 6.56
N GLU A 98 -18.61 -6.57 6.42
CA GLU A 98 -18.76 -7.90 7.02
C GLU A 98 -18.15 -9.01 6.16
N CYS A 99 -18.05 -8.80 4.84
CA CYS A 99 -17.49 -9.76 3.89
C CYS A 99 -16.87 -9.07 2.66
N PHE A 100 -16.05 -9.81 1.91
CA PHE A 100 -15.44 -9.35 0.66
C PHE A 100 -16.17 -9.93 -0.56
N ASP A 101 -16.48 -9.08 -1.54
CA ASP A 101 -16.95 -9.50 -2.87
C ASP A 101 -15.82 -9.25 -3.89
N PRO A 102 -15.20 -10.30 -4.47
CA PRO A 102 -14.11 -10.14 -5.43
C PRO A 102 -14.57 -9.57 -6.78
N GLY A 103 -15.87 -9.40 -7.01
CA GLY A 103 -16.43 -8.72 -8.19
C GLY A 103 -16.35 -7.19 -8.14
N PHE A 104 -15.99 -6.61 -6.98
CA PHE A 104 -15.94 -5.17 -6.78
C PHE A 104 -14.64 -4.74 -6.08
N GLY A 105 -14.24 -3.51 -6.35
CA GLY A 105 -13.16 -2.79 -5.70
C GLY A 105 -13.53 -2.30 -4.30
N PRO A 106 -12.63 -1.57 -3.63
CA PRO A 106 -12.85 -1.05 -2.28
C PRO A 106 -13.93 0.04 -2.21
N ASN A 107 -14.28 0.69 -3.33
CA ASN A 107 -15.29 1.75 -3.44
C ASN A 107 -15.71 1.95 -4.91
N PRO A 108 -16.87 2.59 -5.18
CA PRO A 108 -17.39 2.79 -6.53
C PRO A 108 -16.45 3.56 -7.47
N GLU A 109 -15.68 4.52 -6.97
CA GLU A 109 -14.76 5.33 -7.77
C GLU A 109 -13.57 4.50 -8.24
N THR A 110 -13.06 3.59 -7.41
CA THR A 110 -12.02 2.64 -7.82
C THR A 110 -12.54 1.64 -8.86
N ASP A 111 -13.82 1.24 -8.78
CA ASP A 111 -14.46 0.42 -9.82
C ASP A 111 -14.59 1.17 -11.15
N GLU A 112 -15.01 2.44 -11.11
CA GLU A 112 -15.12 3.29 -12.28
C GLU A 112 -13.77 3.47 -12.98
N ASP A 113 -12.71 3.77 -12.20
CA ASP A 113 -11.34 3.86 -12.72
C ASP A 113 -10.87 2.55 -13.37
N GLY A 114 -11.18 1.41 -12.75
CA GLY A 114 -10.89 0.08 -13.31
C GLY A 114 -11.55 -0.12 -14.66
N ASN A 115 -12.86 0.20 -14.77
CA ASN A 115 -13.61 0.10 -16.02
C ASN A 115 -13.05 1.01 -17.13
N PHE A 116 -12.65 2.24 -16.78
CA PHE A 116 -12.01 3.14 -17.73
C PHE A 116 -10.63 2.66 -18.17
N TRP A 117 -9.88 1.99 -17.28
CA TRP A 117 -8.61 1.38 -17.66
C TRP A 117 -8.83 0.19 -18.61
N ASP A 118 -9.81 -0.66 -18.33
CA ASP A 118 -10.17 -1.79 -19.18
C ASP A 118 -10.58 -1.32 -20.58
N TYR A 119 -11.36 -0.25 -20.67
CA TYR A 119 -11.72 0.36 -21.95
C TYR A 119 -10.48 0.82 -22.73
N GLN A 120 -9.52 1.50 -22.09
CA GLN A 120 -8.30 1.95 -22.77
C GLN A 120 -7.37 0.79 -23.13
N TRP A 121 -7.35 -0.28 -22.32
CA TRP A 121 -6.54 -1.47 -22.59
C TRP A 121 -7.10 -2.25 -23.78
N TRP A 122 -8.41 -2.48 -23.83
CA TRP A 122 -9.07 -3.20 -24.93
C TRP A 122 -9.30 -2.33 -26.17
N GLY A 123 -9.47 -1.01 -26.01
CA GLY A 123 -9.73 -0.06 -27.08
C GLY A 123 -8.50 0.42 -27.85
N ARG A 124 -7.27 0.17 -27.36
CA ARG A 124 -6.00 0.57 -28.03
C ARG A 124 -5.46 -0.47 -29.03
N GLY A 125 -6.28 -1.44 -29.44
CA GLY A 125 -5.92 -2.53 -30.34
C GLY A 125 -6.73 -2.62 -31.64
N ALA A 126 -7.07 -1.49 -32.28
CA ALA A 126 -7.68 -1.44 -33.60
C ALA A 126 -6.95 -0.46 -34.53
#